data_AF-A0A1Z5LBB9-F1
#
_entry.id   AF-A0A1Z5LBB9-F1
#
_cell.length_a   1.000
_cell.length_b   1.000
_cell.length_c   1.000
_cell.angle_alpha   90.00
_cell.angle_beta   90.00
_cell.angle_gamma   90.00
#
_symmetry.space_group_name_H-M   'P 1'
#
loop_
_entity.id
_entity.type
_entity.pdbx_description
1 polymer ?
#
loop_
_entity_poly.entity_id
_entity_poly.type
_entity_poly.pdbx_seq_one_letter_code
_entity_poly.pdbx_strand_id
1 'polypeptide(L)'
;MLCDTGLQNRDILRFGKAFSYKCHVDVQKLWDSSKTMFYDLFQDKWQKMYPIPVKITNVEHESKRINMDNDPSNWHLVRRFFVVDVDAGITAKDNSSAKFLSYAKDINIHITLYNKNKPGSIYPPLVTVTYADVSWDAYEKSLKVPVSFSITYSANQSQTFQDISLALGVLSALAILWACSQTWSWSRRSGKSAIGLAALVKLFVFTVGALSNVFLLVTISVALNWLIMYKQQDVVHLFLPNVQQEKTIITYISLAFVMKALQLIHNIAMQSNVDIFFLDWERPHVSSKPRHQGGLRHMRAARKEVTKLGSD
;
A
#
# COMPACT_ATOMS: atom_id res chain seq x y z
N MET A 1 -20.39 7.83 -29.01
CA MET A 1 -19.30 7.97 -28.02
C MET A 1 -18.09 8.51 -28.75
N LEU A 2 -17.36 9.47 -28.17
CA LEU A 2 -16.23 10.11 -28.86
C LEU A 2 -15.10 9.13 -29.24
N CYS A 3 -15.00 8.00 -28.54
CA CYS A 3 -14.04 6.94 -28.83
C CYS A 3 -14.81 5.65 -29.16
N ASP A 4 -14.51 5.00 -30.29
CA ASP A 4 -15.32 3.88 -30.83
C ASP A 4 -15.15 2.55 -30.09
N THR A 5 -14.10 2.36 -29.27
CA THR A 5 -13.66 1.00 -28.89
C THR A 5 -13.54 0.72 -27.39
N GLY A 6 -13.68 1.72 -26.52
CA GLY A 6 -13.29 1.57 -25.10
C GLY A 6 -14.35 1.08 -24.11
N LEU A 7 -15.64 1.20 -24.43
CA LEU A 7 -16.73 1.13 -23.43
C LEU A 7 -17.83 0.10 -23.73
N GLN A 8 -17.64 -0.78 -24.73
CA GLN A 8 -18.61 -1.83 -25.03
C GLN A 8 -18.76 -2.88 -23.91
N ASN A 9 -17.75 -3.04 -23.06
CA ASN A 9 -17.79 -4.03 -22.00
C ASN A 9 -18.39 -3.43 -20.71
N ARG A 10 -19.67 -3.73 -20.44
CA ARG A 10 -20.40 -3.21 -19.26
C ARG A 10 -19.74 -3.60 -17.93
N ASP A 11 -18.96 -4.67 -17.90
CA ASP A 11 -18.18 -5.09 -16.73
C ASP A 11 -17.11 -4.06 -16.29
N ILE A 12 -16.75 -3.13 -17.18
CA ILE A 12 -15.80 -2.06 -16.88
C ILE A 12 -16.44 -0.98 -15.98
N LEU A 13 -17.77 -0.82 -16.03
CA LEU A 13 -18.52 0.19 -15.29
C LEU A 13 -19.14 -0.36 -13.98
N ARG A 14 -18.43 -1.27 -13.30
CA ARG A 14 -18.85 -1.74 -11.97
C ARG A 14 -18.63 -0.66 -10.94
N PHE A 15 -19.67 -0.40 -10.15
CA PHE A 15 -19.62 0.59 -9.07
C PHE A 15 -18.51 0.27 -8.07
N GLY A 16 -17.74 1.29 -7.69
CA GLY A 16 -16.63 1.21 -6.74
C GLY A 16 -15.29 0.77 -7.34
N LYS A 17 -15.22 0.61 -8.66
CA LYS A 17 -13.96 0.45 -9.40
C LYS A 17 -13.62 1.75 -10.13
N ALA A 18 -12.50 2.37 -9.75
CA ALA A 18 -12.01 3.54 -10.48
C ALA A 18 -11.79 3.20 -11.96
N PHE A 19 -12.24 4.08 -12.84
CA PHE A 19 -12.11 3.90 -14.28
C PHE A 19 -11.47 5.15 -14.88
N SER A 20 -10.52 4.95 -15.78
CA SER A 20 -9.93 6.03 -16.56
C SER A 20 -9.68 5.54 -17.97
N TYR A 21 -10.16 6.31 -18.93
CA TYR A 21 -10.00 6.03 -20.33
C TYR A 21 -9.54 7.30 -21.04
N LYS A 22 -8.49 7.16 -21.85
CA LYS A 22 -7.93 8.25 -22.64
C LYS A 22 -7.81 7.78 -24.08
N CYS A 23 -8.28 8.59 -25.02
CA CYS A 23 -8.19 8.30 -26.44
C CYS A 23 -7.82 9.57 -27.20
N HIS A 24 -7.42 9.41 -28.45
CA HIS A 24 -7.24 10.53 -29.37
C HIS A 24 -8.31 10.42 -30.46
N VAL A 25 -9.01 11.51 -30.72
CA VAL A 25 -10.09 11.58 -31.71
C VAL A 25 -9.68 12.51 -32.82
N ASP A 26 -10.00 12.14 -34.06
CA ASP A 26 -9.77 12.98 -35.22
C ASP A 26 -10.72 14.19 -35.20
N VAL A 27 -10.18 15.39 -35.39
CA VAL A 27 -10.97 16.62 -35.49
C VAL A 27 -11.94 16.57 -36.66
N GLN A 28 -11.57 15.93 -37.78
CA GLN A 28 -12.48 15.79 -38.93
C GLN A 28 -13.73 15.00 -38.56
N LYS A 29 -13.54 13.84 -37.93
CA LYS A 29 -14.63 13.00 -37.45
C LYS A 29 -15.50 13.73 -36.42
N LEU A 30 -14.87 14.49 -35.51
CA LEU A 30 -15.59 15.32 -34.53
C LEU A 30 -16.51 16.32 -35.23
N TRP A 31 -16.00 17.05 -36.22
CA TRP A 31 -16.75 18.09 -36.93
C TRP A 31 -17.83 17.49 -37.86
N ASP A 32 -17.52 16.46 -38.64
CA ASP A 32 -18.47 15.88 -39.60
C ASP A 32 -19.65 15.16 -38.92
N SER A 33 -19.41 14.59 -37.73
CA SER A 33 -20.45 13.91 -36.94
C SER A 33 -21.08 14.78 -35.84
N SER A 34 -20.69 16.05 -35.77
CA SER A 34 -21.11 16.94 -34.70
C SER A 34 -22.55 17.42 -34.87
N LYS A 35 -23.29 17.29 -33.78
CA LYS A 35 -24.58 17.95 -33.57
C LYS A 35 -24.58 18.46 -32.14
N THR A 36 -24.84 19.75 -31.95
CA THR A 36 -24.92 20.33 -30.61
C THR A 36 -26.11 19.72 -29.87
N MET A 37 -25.81 18.93 -28.83
CA MET A 37 -26.80 18.25 -28.01
C MET A 37 -26.48 18.50 -26.54
N PHE A 38 -27.47 19.02 -25.82
CA PHE A 38 -27.37 19.23 -24.38
C PHE A 38 -27.88 17.99 -23.64
N TYR A 39 -27.04 17.47 -22.75
CA TYR A 39 -27.33 16.34 -21.87
C TYR A 39 -27.66 16.86 -20.47
N ASP A 40 -28.69 16.30 -19.85
CA ASP A 40 -29.03 16.49 -18.43
C ASP A 40 -28.97 15.11 -17.77
N LEU A 41 -28.25 15.01 -16.66
CA LEU A 41 -27.98 13.73 -16.02
C LEU A 41 -28.86 13.59 -14.77
N PHE A 42 -29.53 12.45 -14.65
CA PHE A 42 -30.42 12.16 -13.53
C PHE A 42 -30.03 10.87 -12.83
N GLN A 43 -30.15 10.88 -11.51
CA GLN A 43 -30.13 9.70 -10.68
C GLN A 43 -31.56 9.26 -10.39
N ASP A 44 -31.94 8.08 -10.85
CA ASP A 44 -33.23 7.48 -10.50
C ASP A 44 -33.16 6.83 -9.11
N LYS A 45 -34.12 7.15 -8.27
CA LYS A 45 -34.27 6.59 -6.93
C LYS A 45 -35.76 6.48 -6.61
N TRP A 46 -36.27 5.24 -6.59
CA TRP A 46 -37.66 4.92 -6.22
C TRP A 46 -38.69 5.75 -7.00
N GLN A 47 -38.60 5.75 -8.34
CA GLN A 47 -39.50 6.49 -9.23
C GLN A 47 -39.40 8.02 -9.13
N LYS A 48 -38.34 8.54 -8.49
CA LYS A 48 -38.00 9.98 -8.47
C LYS A 48 -36.64 10.18 -9.12
N MET A 49 -36.59 11.10 -10.08
CA MET A 49 -35.36 11.51 -10.75
C MET A 49 -34.75 12.71 -10.05
N TYR A 50 -33.52 12.56 -9.57
CA TYR A 50 -32.75 13.63 -8.95
C TYR A 50 -31.72 14.15 -9.97
N PRO A 51 -31.69 15.46 -10.28
CA PRO A 51 -30.70 15.99 -11.19
C PRO A 51 -29.31 15.92 -10.57
N ILE A 52 -28.32 15.52 -11.37
CA ILE A 52 -26.93 15.45 -10.96
C ILE A 52 -26.24 16.77 -11.33
N PRO A 53 -25.60 17.47 -10.39
CA PRO A 53 -24.93 18.72 -10.68
C PRO A 53 -23.70 18.52 -11.56
N VAL A 54 -23.45 19.50 -12.44
CA VAL A 54 -22.30 19.54 -13.33
C VAL A 54 -21.45 20.78 -13.04
N LYS A 55 -20.17 20.58 -12.77
CA LYS A 55 -19.15 21.62 -12.60
C LYS A 55 -18.37 21.77 -13.92
N ILE A 56 -18.36 22.97 -14.50
CA ILE A 56 -17.53 23.26 -15.68
C ILE A 56 -16.32 24.10 -15.22
N THR A 57 -15.10 23.61 -15.46
CA THR A 57 -13.87 24.15 -14.85
C THR A 57 -13.21 25.29 -15.63
N ASN A 58 -13.47 25.39 -16.93
CA ASN A 58 -12.80 26.31 -17.85
C ASN A 58 -13.75 27.41 -18.39
N VAL A 59 -14.76 27.80 -17.61
CA VAL A 59 -15.69 28.87 -17.97
C VAL A 59 -15.15 30.21 -17.51
N GLU A 60 -15.24 31.20 -18.39
CA GLU A 60 -15.03 32.60 -18.05
C GLU A 60 -16.37 33.27 -17.79
N HIS A 61 -16.49 33.91 -16.64
CA HIS A 61 -17.66 34.70 -16.26
C HIS A 61 -17.16 36.05 -15.78
N GLU A 62 -17.65 37.13 -16.38
CA GLU A 62 -17.25 38.51 -16.04
C GLU A 62 -15.72 38.72 -16.03
N SER A 63 -15.03 38.21 -17.07
CA SER A 63 -13.57 38.31 -17.24
C SER A 63 -12.73 37.58 -16.17
N LYS A 64 -13.35 36.69 -15.38
CA LYS A 64 -12.66 35.82 -14.42
C LYS A 64 -12.99 34.35 -14.72
N ARG A 65 -11.98 33.49 -14.65
CA ARG A 65 -12.21 32.04 -14.71
C ARG A 65 -12.82 31.57 -13.39
N ILE A 66 -14.04 31.05 -13.48
CA ILE A 66 -14.79 30.51 -12.34
C ILE A 66 -14.50 29.01 -12.18
N ASN A 67 -14.87 28.43 -11.03
CA ASN A 67 -14.79 26.98 -10.76
C ASN A 67 -13.36 26.37 -10.74
N MET A 68 -12.32 27.19 -10.74
CA MET A 68 -10.92 26.77 -10.58
C MET A 68 -10.56 26.48 -9.11
N ASP A 69 -11.29 27.06 -8.17
CA ASP A 69 -11.00 26.95 -6.75
C ASP A 69 -11.37 25.56 -6.18
N ASN A 70 -10.68 25.16 -5.12
CA ASN A 70 -10.97 23.91 -4.40
C ASN A 70 -12.16 24.04 -3.43
N ASP A 71 -12.62 25.25 -3.11
CA ASP A 71 -13.73 25.48 -2.18
C ASP A 71 -15.09 25.26 -2.88
N PRO A 72 -15.89 24.25 -2.45
CA PRO A 72 -17.21 23.98 -3.02
C PRO A 72 -18.20 25.15 -2.92
N SER A 73 -17.99 26.05 -1.96
CA SER A 73 -18.90 27.17 -1.68
C SER A 73 -18.93 28.20 -2.82
N ASN A 74 -17.84 28.28 -3.60
CA ASN A 74 -17.68 29.21 -4.71
C ASN A 74 -17.98 28.55 -6.06
N TRP A 75 -18.47 27.31 -6.08
CA TRP A 75 -18.74 26.60 -7.33
C TRP A 75 -20.08 26.99 -7.93
N HIS A 76 -20.04 27.37 -9.19
CA HIS A 76 -21.21 27.54 -10.04
C HIS A 76 -21.51 26.23 -10.75
N LEU A 77 -22.56 25.55 -10.28
CA LEU A 77 -23.00 24.26 -10.81
C LEU A 77 -24.15 24.47 -11.80
N VAL A 78 -24.08 23.78 -12.93
CA VAL A 78 -25.10 23.76 -13.97
C VAL A 78 -25.73 22.38 -14.07
N ARG A 79 -26.86 22.28 -14.77
CA ARG A 79 -27.55 21.00 -15.03
C ARG A 79 -27.18 20.38 -16.38
N ARG A 80 -27.10 21.22 -17.40
CA ARG A 80 -26.87 20.77 -18.78
C ARG A 80 -25.41 20.92 -19.15
N PHE A 81 -24.90 19.94 -19.90
CA PHE A 81 -23.59 19.99 -20.51
C PHE A 81 -23.67 19.40 -21.92
N PHE A 82 -22.69 19.67 -22.76
CA PHE A 82 -22.61 19.09 -24.10
C PHE A 82 -21.33 18.28 -24.22
N VAL A 83 -21.27 17.41 -25.23
CA VAL A 83 -20.05 16.66 -25.54
C VAL A 83 -19.30 17.32 -26.69
N VAL A 84 -20.04 17.86 -27.66
CA VAL A 84 -19.54 18.64 -28.79
C VAL A 84 -20.53 19.77 -29.05
N ASP A 85 -20.02 20.97 -29.32
CA ASP A 85 -20.80 22.15 -29.70
C ASP A 85 -20.12 22.87 -30.88
N VAL A 86 -20.84 22.92 -32.00
CA VAL A 86 -20.43 23.60 -33.25
C VAL A 86 -21.11 24.94 -33.37
N ASP A 87 -22.36 25.01 -32.89
CA ASP A 87 -23.26 26.13 -33.08
C ASP A 87 -22.70 27.40 -32.40
N ALA A 88 -22.01 27.24 -31.26
CA ALA A 88 -21.30 28.34 -30.61
C ALA A 88 -20.19 28.98 -31.47
N GLY A 89 -19.64 28.24 -32.43
CA GLY A 89 -18.60 28.71 -33.34
C GLY A 89 -19.11 29.45 -34.58
N ILE A 90 -20.42 29.47 -34.82
CA ILE A 90 -21.04 30.12 -35.97
C ILE A 90 -21.25 31.60 -35.65
N THR A 91 -20.46 32.48 -36.26
CA THR A 91 -20.66 33.93 -36.11
C THR A 91 -21.81 34.40 -36.99
N ALA A 92 -22.74 35.20 -36.45
CA ALA A 92 -23.94 35.69 -37.14
C ALA A 92 -23.70 36.44 -38.48
N LYS A 93 -22.45 36.79 -38.79
CA LYS A 93 -22.05 37.44 -40.07
C LYS A 93 -21.72 36.43 -41.17
N ASP A 94 -21.25 35.23 -40.80
CA ASP A 94 -20.77 34.20 -41.72
C ASP A 94 -21.70 32.98 -41.56
N ASN A 95 -22.85 32.99 -42.23
CA ASN A 95 -23.90 31.96 -42.13
C ASN A 95 -23.49 30.57 -42.68
N SER A 96 -22.21 30.33 -42.97
CA SER A 96 -21.74 29.21 -43.77
C SER A 96 -20.70 28.30 -43.13
N SER A 97 -19.96 28.73 -42.10
CA SER A 97 -18.92 27.89 -41.47
C SER A 97 -18.58 28.31 -40.04
N ALA A 98 -18.55 27.35 -39.11
CA ALA A 98 -18.10 27.56 -37.74
C ALA A 98 -16.58 27.83 -37.69
N LYS A 99 -16.15 28.85 -36.93
CA LYS A 99 -14.72 29.22 -36.80
C LYS A 99 -13.96 28.31 -35.86
N PHE A 100 -14.65 27.82 -34.84
CA PHE A 100 -14.12 26.89 -33.85
C PHE A 100 -15.20 25.87 -33.48
N LEU A 101 -14.75 24.75 -32.93
CA LEU A 101 -15.58 23.69 -32.39
C LEU A 101 -15.16 23.46 -30.94
N SER A 102 -16.12 23.50 -30.02
CA SER A 102 -15.88 23.19 -28.61
C SER A 102 -16.23 21.73 -28.34
N TYR A 103 -15.35 20.99 -27.66
CA TYR A 103 -15.60 19.61 -27.27
C TYR A 103 -15.23 19.36 -25.81
N ALA A 104 -15.88 18.37 -25.21
CA ALA A 104 -15.58 17.92 -23.85
C ALA A 104 -14.26 17.13 -23.84
N LYS A 105 -13.17 17.82 -23.49
CA LYS A 105 -11.82 17.26 -23.40
C LYS A 105 -11.69 16.29 -22.24
N ASP A 106 -12.21 16.64 -21.07
CA ASP A 106 -12.18 15.78 -19.89
C ASP A 106 -13.55 15.74 -19.22
N ILE A 107 -14.05 14.55 -18.96
CA ILE A 107 -15.26 14.31 -18.16
C ILE A 107 -14.89 13.41 -16.99
N ASN A 108 -15.10 13.90 -15.78
CA ASN A 108 -14.90 13.15 -14.55
C ASN A 108 -16.22 13.03 -13.78
N ILE A 109 -16.64 11.80 -13.48
CA ILE A 109 -17.73 11.54 -12.56
C ILE A 109 -17.13 11.22 -11.19
N HIS A 110 -17.27 12.14 -10.25
CA HIS A 110 -16.80 11.97 -8.89
C HIS A 110 -17.92 11.47 -7.97
N ILE A 111 -17.70 10.35 -7.31
CA ILE A 111 -18.67 9.72 -6.41
C ILE A 111 -18.08 9.67 -5.00
N THR A 112 -18.77 10.30 -4.06
CA THR A 112 -18.36 10.34 -2.64
C THR A 112 -19.24 9.43 -1.80
N LEU A 113 -18.63 8.55 -1.01
CA LEU A 113 -19.33 7.69 -0.06
C LEU A 113 -19.85 8.47 1.16
N TYR A 114 -21.08 8.19 1.57
CA TYR A 114 -21.68 8.70 2.79
C TYR A 114 -21.57 7.65 3.90
N ASN A 115 -20.49 7.72 4.69
CA ASN A 115 -20.12 6.68 5.66
C ASN A 115 -20.58 6.96 7.11
N LYS A 116 -21.67 7.71 7.32
CA LYS A 116 -22.14 8.02 8.69
C LYS A 116 -23.12 6.97 9.23
N ASN A 117 -24.38 7.03 8.78
CA ASN A 117 -25.46 6.30 9.46
C ASN A 117 -26.18 5.28 8.56
N LYS A 118 -25.80 5.20 7.28
CA LYS A 118 -26.43 4.31 6.30
C LYS A 118 -25.37 3.68 5.42
N PRO A 119 -24.94 2.44 5.73
CA PRO A 119 -23.93 1.75 4.96
C PRO A 119 -24.37 1.62 3.49
N GLY A 120 -23.46 1.90 2.54
CA GLY A 120 -23.77 1.89 1.11
C GLY A 120 -24.41 3.13 0.52
N SER A 121 -24.62 4.18 1.33
CA SER A 121 -25.13 5.43 0.81
C SER A 121 -24.01 6.24 0.15
N ILE A 122 -24.39 6.98 -0.89
CA ILE A 122 -23.51 7.94 -1.56
C ILE A 122 -24.10 9.34 -1.48
N TYR A 123 -23.23 10.34 -1.51
CA TYR A 123 -23.66 11.68 -1.91
C TYR A 123 -24.05 11.69 -3.39
N PRO A 124 -24.92 12.62 -3.81
CA PRO A 124 -25.14 12.85 -5.24
C PRO A 124 -23.79 13.00 -5.96
N PRO A 125 -23.54 12.24 -7.03
CA PRO A 125 -22.31 12.37 -7.79
C PRO A 125 -22.11 13.81 -8.29
N LEU A 126 -20.86 14.20 -8.50
CA LEU A 126 -20.54 15.46 -9.15
C LEU A 126 -19.89 15.16 -10.49
N VAL A 127 -20.50 15.64 -11.57
CA VAL A 127 -19.89 15.57 -12.90
C VAL A 127 -19.03 16.80 -13.09
N THR A 128 -17.77 16.63 -13.44
CA THR A 128 -16.85 17.71 -13.80
C THR A 128 -16.54 17.62 -15.29
N VAL A 129 -16.74 18.71 -16.01
CA VAL A 129 -16.48 18.78 -17.45
C VAL A 129 -15.46 19.89 -17.73
N THR A 130 -14.44 19.57 -18.51
CA THR A 130 -13.47 20.53 -19.03
C THR A 130 -13.59 20.55 -20.54
N TYR A 131 -13.88 21.71 -21.12
CA TYR A 131 -13.95 21.89 -22.57
C TYR A 131 -12.60 22.30 -23.16
N ALA A 132 -12.46 22.10 -24.47
CA ALA A 132 -11.39 22.67 -25.27
C ALA A 132 -11.92 23.04 -26.65
N ASP A 133 -11.32 24.07 -27.25
CA ASP A 133 -11.71 24.57 -28.56
C ASP A 133 -10.68 24.16 -29.61
N VAL A 134 -11.15 23.79 -30.80
CA VAL A 134 -10.33 23.53 -31.97
C VAL A 134 -10.73 24.46 -33.10
N SER A 135 -9.73 25.09 -33.74
CA SER A 135 -9.96 25.96 -34.90
C SER A 135 -10.20 25.15 -36.17
N TRP A 136 -10.74 25.81 -37.18
CA TRP A 136 -10.89 25.25 -38.52
C TRP A 136 -9.55 24.75 -39.12
N ASP A 137 -8.42 25.42 -38.85
CA ASP A 137 -7.10 24.98 -39.32
C ASP A 137 -6.74 23.56 -38.81
N ALA A 138 -7.21 23.18 -37.62
CA ALA A 138 -6.98 21.87 -37.06
C ALA A 138 -7.84 20.79 -37.75
N TYR A 139 -9.00 21.18 -38.28
CA TYR A 139 -9.86 20.32 -39.12
C TYR A 139 -9.18 20.03 -40.46
N GLU A 140 -8.65 21.05 -41.14
CA GLU A 140 -7.97 20.87 -42.43
C GLU A 140 -6.74 19.97 -42.32
N LYS A 141 -6.03 20.05 -41.19
CA LYS A 141 -4.85 19.23 -40.91
C LYS A 141 -5.15 17.84 -40.36
N SER A 142 -6.43 17.47 -40.18
CA SER A 142 -6.86 16.20 -39.57
C SER A 142 -6.13 15.91 -38.25
N LEU A 143 -6.03 16.94 -37.40
CA LEU A 143 -5.30 16.81 -36.15
C LEU A 143 -6.04 15.86 -35.20
N LYS A 144 -5.28 15.10 -34.41
CA LYS A 144 -5.84 14.24 -33.37
C LYS A 144 -5.80 14.94 -32.02
N VAL A 145 -6.95 15.05 -31.37
CA VAL A 145 -7.10 15.71 -30.07
C VAL A 145 -7.38 14.71 -28.94
N PRO A 146 -6.83 14.94 -27.74
CA PRO A 146 -7.01 14.03 -26.61
C PRO A 146 -8.40 14.21 -25.98
N VAL A 147 -9.05 13.09 -25.68
CA VAL A 147 -10.30 13.02 -24.90
C VAL A 147 -10.10 12.06 -23.74
N SER A 148 -10.51 12.47 -22.54
CA SER A 148 -10.46 11.66 -21.34
C SER A 148 -11.82 11.55 -20.65
N PHE A 149 -12.10 10.34 -20.18
CA PHE A 149 -13.25 10.03 -19.34
C PHE A 149 -12.78 9.28 -18.11
N SER A 150 -13.23 9.69 -16.93
CA SER A 150 -12.88 9.02 -15.69
C SER A 150 -14.03 8.96 -14.69
N ILE A 151 -14.03 7.92 -13.88
CA ILE A 151 -14.92 7.75 -12.74
C ILE A 151 -14.04 7.59 -11.52
N THR A 152 -14.16 8.55 -10.60
CA THR A 152 -13.35 8.60 -9.39
C THR A 152 -14.23 8.44 -8.16
N TYR A 153 -13.67 7.77 -7.16
CA TYR A 153 -14.37 7.47 -5.92
C TYR A 153 -13.60 8.09 -4.76
N SER A 154 -14.32 8.69 -3.83
CA SER A 154 -13.76 9.18 -2.56
C SER A 154 -14.56 8.63 -1.38
N ALA A 155 -13.85 8.25 -0.34
CA ALA A 155 -14.42 7.91 0.96
C ALA A 155 -13.58 8.58 2.05
N ASN A 156 -14.24 9.04 3.10
CA ASN A 156 -13.53 9.50 4.28
C ASN A 156 -12.98 8.28 5.04
N GLN A 157 -11.68 8.06 4.93
CA GLN A 157 -10.94 6.98 5.59
C GLN A 157 -10.01 7.51 6.70
N SER A 158 -10.21 8.75 7.16
CA SER A 158 -9.34 9.36 8.16
C SER A 158 -9.29 8.55 9.46
N GLN A 159 -10.44 8.06 9.93
CA GLN A 159 -10.55 7.23 11.13
C GLN A 159 -9.73 5.94 10.99
N THR A 160 -9.87 5.22 9.88
CA THR A 160 -9.10 3.99 9.63
C THR A 160 -7.59 4.24 9.68
N PHE A 161 -7.10 5.34 9.11
CA PHE A 161 -5.67 5.67 9.16
C PHE A 161 -5.22 6.17 10.54
N GLN A 162 -6.09 6.82 11.31
CA GLN A 162 -5.84 7.14 12.71
C GLN A 162 -5.71 5.85 13.54
N ASP A 163 -6.59 4.87 13.33
CA ASP A 163 -6.55 3.58 14.03
C ASP A 163 -5.28 2.79 13.70
N ILE A 164 -4.85 2.79 12.43
CA ILE A 164 -3.59 2.19 12.00
C ILE A 164 -2.41 2.87 12.70
N SER A 165 -2.41 4.21 12.75
CA SER A 165 -1.34 4.99 13.39
C SER A 165 -1.30 4.74 14.90
N LEU A 166 -2.46 4.62 15.55
CA LEU A 166 -2.59 4.29 16.96
C LEU A 166 -2.07 2.87 17.24
N ALA A 167 -2.45 1.89 16.43
CA ALA A 167 -1.98 0.51 16.55
C ALA A 167 -0.45 0.41 16.38
N LEU A 168 0.12 1.11 15.40
CA LEU A 168 1.57 1.22 15.22
C LEU A 168 2.25 1.83 16.45
N GLY A 169 1.70 2.92 16.99
CA GLY A 169 2.21 3.58 18.19
C GLY A 169 2.24 2.66 19.40
N VAL A 170 1.11 2.04 19.73
CA VAL A 170 0.98 1.14 20.89
C VAL A 170 1.88 -0.09 20.76
N LEU A 171 1.86 -0.76 19.60
CA LEU A 171 2.68 -1.96 19.39
C LEU A 171 4.17 -1.64 19.33
N SER A 172 4.57 -0.47 18.83
CA SER A 172 5.97 -0.05 18.84
C SER A 172 6.50 0.19 20.26
N ALA A 173 5.69 0.76 21.16
CA ALA A 173 6.05 0.90 22.57
C ALA A 173 6.25 -0.47 23.24
N LEU A 174 5.35 -1.42 23.00
CA LEU A 174 5.50 -2.80 23.47
C LEU A 174 6.74 -3.49 22.89
N ALA A 175 7.06 -3.24 21.62
CA ALA A 175 8.26 -3.76 20.98
C ALA A 175 9.55 -3.21 21.59
N ILE A 176 9.58 -1.94 22.01
CA ILE A 176 10.72 -1.36 22.72
C ILE A 176 10.89 -2.03 24.09
N LEU A 177 9.81 -2.20 24.86
CA LEU A 177 9.85 -2.90 26.14
C LEU A 177 10.34 -4.35 25.98
N TRP A 178 9.88 -5.02 24.93
CA TRP A 178 10.33 -6.36 24.57
C TRP A 178 11.83 -6.40 24.21
N ALA A 179 12.32 -5.42 23.45
CA ALA A 179 13.74 -5.30 23.13
C ALA A 179 14.60 -4.99 24.37
N CYS A 180 14.11 -4.18 25.31
CA CYS A 180 14.76 -3.94 26.59
C CYS A 180 14.86 -5.24 27.41
N SER A 181 13.78 -6.02 27.48
CA SER A 181 13.77 -7.34 28.16
C SER A 181 14.77 -8.31 27.54
N GLN A 182 14.83 -8.38 26.20
CA GLN A 182 15.83 -9.20 25.49
C GLN A 182 17.27 -8.74 25.77
N THR A 183 17.51 -7.43 25.77
CA THR A 183 18.83 -6.86 26.06
C THR A 183 19.25 -7.16 27.50
N TRP A 184 18.32 -7.02 28.45
CA TRP A 184 18.56 -7.35 29.85
C TRP A 184 18.92 -8.83 30.04
N SER A 185 18.17 -9.73 29.42
CA SER A 185 18.44 -11.16 29.43
C SER A 185 19.81 -11.49 28.84
N TRP A 186 20.16 -10.90 27.69
CA TRP A 186 21.48 -11.05 27.07
C TRP A 186 22.62 -10.51 27.95
N SER A 187 22.43 -9.34 28.54
CA SER A 187 23.41 -8.71 29.43
C SER A 187 23.71 -9.61 30.63
N ARG A 188 22.65 -10.17 31.24
CA ARG A 188 22.76 -11.11 32.37
C ARG A 188 23.52 -12.39 32.00
N ARG A 189 23.28 -12.95 30.81
CA ARG A 189 24.00 -14.14 30.31
C ARG A 189 25.46 -13.85 29.96
N SER A 190 25.76 -12.61 29.57
CA SER A 190 27.11 -12.20 29.17
C SER A 190 28.03 -11.97 30.37
N GLY A 191 27.53 -12.00 31.60
CA GLY A 191 28.32 -11.84 32.84
C GLY A 191 28.96 -10.46 33.01
N LYS A 192 28.60 -9.47 32.19
CA LYS A 192 29.18 -8.11 32.23
C LYS A 192 28.41 -7.25 33.22
N SER A 193 29.10 -6.78 34.27
CA SER A 193 28.50 -5.99 35.36
C SER A 193 28.15 -4.54 35.00
N ALA A 194 28.57 -4.05 33.82
CA ALA A 194 28.37 -2.66 33.41
C ALA A 194 27.66 -2.56 32.05
N ILE A 195 26.81 -1.53 31.91
CA ILE A 195 26.21 -1.14 30.63
C ILE A 195 27.32 -0.53 29.77
N GLY A 196 27.96 -1.37 28.96
CA GLY A 196 28.96 -0.93 27.98
C GLY A 196 28.35 -0.61 26.62
N LEU A 197 29.18 -0.10 25.70
CA LEU A 197 28.81 0.16 24.29
C LEU A 197 28.18 -1.07 23.62
N ALA A 198 28.63 -2.28 23.95
CA ALA A 198 28.07 -3.52 23.43
C ALA A 198 26.58 -3.72 23.80
N ALA A 199 26.17 -3.31 25.01
CA ALA A 199 24.78 -3.39 25.43
C ALA A 199 23.90 -2.38 24.68
N LEU A 200 24.42 -1.19 24.40
CA LEU A 200 23.73 -0.18 23.58
C LEU A 200 23.54 -0.65 22.14
N VAL A 201 24.58 -1.24 21.52
CA VAL A 201 24.47 -1.81 20.16
C VAL A 201 23.45 -2.95 20.14
N LYS A 202 23.47 -3.85 21.13
CA LYS A 202 22.48 -4.93 21.23
C LYS A 202 21.06 -4.41 21.41
N LEU A 203 20.87 -3.39 22.27
CA LEU A 203 19.58 -2.74 22.44
C LEU A 203 19.07 -2.17 21.12
N PHE A 204 19.91 -1.42 20.39
CA PHE A 204 19.56 -0.86 19.10
C PHE A 204 19.18 -1.93 18.08
N VAL A 205 19.95 -3.01 17.97
CA VAL A 205 19.63 -4.08 17.01
C VAL A 205 18.34 -4.81 17.40
N PHE A 206 18.11 -5.06 18.69
CA PHE A 206 16.88 -5.69 19.15
C PHE A 206 15.66 -4.77 18.98
N THR A 207 15.79 -3.45 19.17
CA THR A 207 14.69 -2.51 18.93
C THR A 207 14.38 -2.41 17.44
N VAL A 208 15.38 -2.23 16.57
CA VAL A 208 15.21 -2.21 15.10
C VAL A 208 14.51 -3.50 14.63
N GLY A 209 14.92 -4.64 15.17
CA GLY A 209 14.30 -5.93 14.88
C GLY A 209 12.85 -6.07 15.34
N ALA A 210 12.56 -5.62 16.56
CA ALA A 210 11.22 -5.68 17.13
C ALA A 210 10.26 -4.71 16.43
N LEU A 211 10.71 -3.48 16.11
CA LEU A 211 9.96 -2.50 15.34
C LEU A 211 9.63 -3.00 13.94
N SER A 212 10.61 -3.62 13.25
CA SER A 212 10.39 -4.23 11.94
C SER A 212 9.26 -5.27 11.96
N ASN A 213 9.27 -6.15 12.95
CA ASN A 213 8.21 -7.16 13.11
C ASN A 213 6.83 -6.51 13.34
N VAL A 214 6.76 -5.45 14.15
CA VAL A 214 5.51 -4.71 14.39
C VAL A 214 5.01 -4.04 13.12
N PHE A 215 5.87 -3.33 12.39
CA PHE A 215 5.49 -2.68 11.14
C PHE A 215 4.97 -3.70 10.13
N LEU A 216 5.65 -4.84 9.98
CA LEU A 216 5.20 -5.91 9.10
C LEU A 216 3.85 -6.50 9.56
N LEU A 217 3.72 -6.82 10.86
CA LEU A 217 2.51 -7.42 11.43
C LEU A 217 1.29 -6.51 11.21
N VAL A 218 1.41 -5.23 11.54
CA VAL A 218 0.31 -4.27 11.36
C VAL A 218 -0.03 -4.14 9.89
N THR A 219 0.97 -3.98 9.02
CA THR A 219 0.71 -3.74 7.59
C THR A 219 0.07 -4.96 6.91
N ILE A 220 0.52 -6.18 7.24
CA ILE A 220 -0.12 -7.41 6.77
C ILE A 220 -1.54 -7.53 7.31
N SER A 221 -1.77 -7.23 8.60
CA SER A 221 -3.11 -7.30 9.19
C SER A 221 -4.08 -6.33 8.52
N VAL A 222 -3.63 -5.10 8.23
CA VAL A 222 -4.40 -4.09 7.49
C VAL A 222 -4.67 -4.56 6.06
N ALA A 223 -3.66 -5.08 5.36
CA ALA A 223 -3.82 -5.58 4.00
C ALA A 223 -4.80 -6.74 3.91
N LEU A 224 -4.74 -7.69 4.86
CA LEU A 224 -5.68 -8.81 4.96
C LEU A 224 -7.09 -8.32 5.29
N ASN A 225 -7.22 -7.40 6.25
CA ASN A 225 -8.51 -6.80 6.59
C ASN A 225 -9.13 -6.13 5.35
N TRP A 226 -8.34 -5.34 4.61
CA TRP A 226 -8.80 -4.67 3.39
C TRP A 226 -9.19 -5.66 2.30
N LEU A 227 -8.38 -6.70 2.09
CA LEU A 227 -8.64 -7.74 1.10
C LEU A 227 -9.96 -8.46 1.38
N ILE A 228 -10.18 -8.87 2.63
CA ILE A 228 -11.38 -9.59 3.06
C ILE A 228 -12.60 -8.66 2.93
N MET A 229 -12.54 -7.47 3.53
CA MET A 229 -13.67 -6.53 3.54
C MET A 229 -14.01 -6.02 2.13
N TYR A 230 -13.02 -5.80 1.28
CA TYR A 230 -13.27 -5.38 -0.11
C TYR A 230 -13.86 -6.52 -0.95
N LYS A 231 -13.49 -7.77 -0.69
CA LYS A 231 -14.02 -8.93 -1.44
C LYS A 231 -15.38 -9.40 -0.94
N GLN A 232 -15.64 -9.31 0.35
CA GLN A 232 -16.88 -9.79 0.99
C GLN A 232 -17.93 -8.69 1.23
N GLN A 233 -17.89 -7.60 0.46
CA GLN A 233 -18.88 -6.53 0.59
C GLN A 233 -20.13 -6.83 -0.24
N ASP A 234 -21.28 -6.99 0.43
CA ASP A 234 -22.61 -7.01 -0.23
C ASP A 234 -23.03 -5.59 -0.65
N VAL A 235 -22.57 -4.60 0.11
CA VAL A 235 -22.84 -3.18 -0.08
C VAL A 235 -21.54 -2.41 0.09
N VAL A 236 -21.32 -1.35 -0.71
CA VAL A 236 -20.03 -0.66 -0.71
C VAL A 236 -19.79 0.11 0.58
N HIS A 237 -18.80 -0.36 1.34
CA HIS A 237 -18.39 0.24 2.62
C HIS A 237 -16.94 0.72 2.59
N LEU A 238 -16.11 0.05 1.79
CA LEU A 238 -14.67 0.26 1.77
C LEU A 238 -14.18 0.34 0.32
N PHE A 239 -13.55 1.45 -0.03
CA PHE A 239 -12.77 1.56 -1.27
C PHE A 239 -11.32 1.16 -1.02
N LEU A 240 -10.61 0.83 -2.10
CA LEU A 240 -9.15 0.69 -2.03
C LEU A 240 -8.53 2.02 -1.53
N PRO A 241 -7.36 1.95 -0.86
CA PRO A 241 -6.63 3.15 -0.47
C PRO A 241 -6.35 4.03 -1.68
N ASN A 242 -6.44 5.35 -1.48
CA ASN A 242 -6.05 6.32 -2.49
C ASN A 242 -4.52 6.29 -2.70
N VAL A 243 -4.04 6.85 -3.81
CA VAL A 243 -2.62 6.87 -4.20
C VAL A 243 -1.71 7.42 -3.08
N GLN A 244 -2.17 8.45 -2.36
CA GLN A 244 -1.40 9.00 -1.25
C GLN A 244 -1.30 8.06 -0.04
N GLN A 245 -2.39 7.34 0.25
CA GLN A 245 -2.45 6.36 1.33
C GLN A 245 -1.64 5.10 1.00
N GLU A 246 -1.70 4.67 -0.26
CA GLU A 246 -0.89 3.57 -0.79
C GLU A 246 0.60 3.87 -0.63
N LYS A 247 1.05 5.10 -0.95
CA LYS A 247 2.44 5.53 -0.72
C LYS A 247 2.85 5.41 0.75
N THR A 248 1.97 5.79 1.69
CA THR A 248 2.24 5.64 3.13
C THR A 248 2.41 4.17 3.52
N ILE A 249 1.54 3.28 3.03
CA ILE A 249 1.64 1.83 3.26
C ILE A 249 2.94 1.27 2.68
N ILE A 250 3.29 1.61 1.44
CA ILE A 250 4.55 1.21 0.80
C ILE A 250 5.75 1.67 1.63
N THR A 251 5.70 2.88 2.17
CA THR A 251 6.77 3.43 3.02
C THR A 251 6.96 2.58 4.27
N TYR A 252 5.90 2.18 4.97
CA TYR A 252 6.00 1.31 6.15
C TYR A 252 6.57 -0.08 5.83
N ILE A 253 6.16 -0.68 4.70
CA ILE A 253 6.69 -1.98 4.25
C ILE A 253 8.19 -1.86 3.95
N SER A 254 8.58 -0.81 3.22
CA SER A 254 9.98 -0.59 2.86
C SER A 254 10.86 -0.38 4.10
N LEU A 255 10.37 0.38 5.09
CA LEU A 255 11.05 0.60 6.36
C LEU A 255 11.16 -0.70 7.17
N ALA A 256 10.08 -1.48 7.26
CA ALA A 256 10.08 -2.77 7.94
C ALA A 256 11.13 -3.72 7.33
N PHE A 257 11.21 -3.77 6.00
CA PHE A 257 12.17 -4.59 5.28
C PHE A 257 13.63 -4.18 5.57
N VAL A 258 13.95 -2.90 5.44
CA VAL A 258 15.31 -2.38 5.71
C VAL A 258 15.73 -2.66 7.15
N MET A 259 14.85 -2.37 8.12
CA MET A 259 15.09 -2.66 9.53
C MET A 259 15.32 -4.17 9.77
N LYS A 260 14.54 -5.04 9.11
CA LYS A 260 14.72 -6.49 9.24
C LYS A 260 16.06 -6.96 8.68
N ALA A 261 16.43 -6.44 7.51
CA ALA A 261 17.69 -6.77 6.85
C ALA A 261 18.88 -6.39 7.74
N LEU A 262 18.86 -5.20 8.35
CA LEU A 262 19.89 -4.77 9.30
C LEU A 262 20.00 -5.72 10.50
N GLN A 263 18.87 -6.12 11.10
CA GLN A 263 18.88 -7.10 12.19
C GLN A 263 19.44 -8.45 11.74
N LEU A 264 19.04 -8.93 10.56
CA LEU A 264 19.47 -10.22 10.01
C LEU A 264 20.98 -10.23 9.74
N ILE A 265 21.53 -9.19 9.12
CA ILE A 265 22.96 -9.04 8.85
C ILE A 265 23.76 -9.10 10.16
N HIS A 266 23.34 -8.35 11.19
CA HIS A 266 23.99 -8.41 12.49
C HIS A 266 23.93 -9.81 13.12
N ASN A 267 22.80 -10.50 13.02
CA ASN A 267 22.67 -11.86 13.55
C ASN A 267 23.58 -12.85 12.83
N ILE A 268 23.68 -12.76 11.49
CA ILE A 268 24.58 -13.58 10.67
C ILE A 268 26.04 -13.30 11.05
N ALA A 269 26.42 -12.03 11.18
CA ALA A 269 27.76 -11.64 11.58
C ALA A 269 28.12 -12.18 12.97
N MET A 270 27.20 -12.10 13.94
CA MET A 270 27.40 -12.66 15.28
C MET A 270 27.52 -14.19 15.25
N GLN A 271 26.69 -14.88 14.47
CA GLN A 271 26.73 -16.35 14.36
C GLN A 271 27.99 -16.85 13.64
N SER A 272 28.50 -16.10 12.67
CA SER A 272 29.71 -16.46 11.92
C SER A 272 31.00 -16.30 12.74
N ASN A 273 30.94 -15.60 13.88
CA ASN A 273 32.07 -15.39 14.79
C ASN A 273 31.96 -16.26 16.06
N VAL A 274 31.14 -17.32 16.06
CA VAL A 274 31.06 -18.27 17.18
C VAL A 274 31.91 -19.49 16.88
N ASP A 275 32.95 -19.68 17.69
CA ASP A 275 33.73 -20.92 17.70
C ASP A 275 32.97 -21.98 18.51
N ILE A 276 32.47 -23.01 17.83
CA ILE A 276 31.83 -24.15 18.47
C ILE A 276 32.91 -25.17 18.82
N PHE A 277 33.26 -25.26 20.10
CA PHE A 277 34.11 -26.32 20.61
C PHE A 277 33.22 -27.52 21.00
N PHE A 278 33.31 -28.60 20.23
CA PHE A 278 32.69 -29.87 20.62
C PHE A 278 33.58 -30.53 21.66
N LEU A 279 33.14 -30.52 22.92
CA LEU A 279 33.81 -31.24 23.99
C LEU A 279 33.22 -32.64 24.05
N ASP A 280 33.94 -33.60 23.48
CA ASP A 280 33.61 -35.01 23.63
C ASP A 280 33.89 -35.41 25.09
N TRP A 281 32.83 -35.68 25.83
CA TRP A 281 32.88 -36.06 27.25
C TRP A 281 33.08 -37.57 27.44
N GLU A 282 33.39 -38.31 26.38
CA GLU A 282 33.70 -39.73 26.51
C GLU A 282 34.91 -39.93 27.42
N ARG A 283 34.72 -40.68 28.52
CA ARG A 283 35.83 -41.05 29.40
C ARG A 283 36.77 -41.95 28.60
N PRO A 284 38.08 -41.66 28.55
CA PRO A 284 39.02 -42.56 27.89
C PRO A 284 38.92 -43.92 28.57
N HIS A 285 38.51 -44.94 27.81
CA HIS A 285 38.55 -46.32 28.25
C HIS A 285 40.02 -46.71 28.40
N VAL A 286 40.56 -46.56 29.61
CA VAL A 286 41.85 -47.13 29.97
C VAL A 286 41.67 -48.64 29.91
N SER A 287 42.07 -49.26 28.79
CA SER A 287 42.25 -50.70 28.72
C SER A 287 43.24 -51.08 29.81
N SER A 288 42.73 -51.74 30.85
CA SER A 288 43.57 -52.30 31.89
C SER A 288 44.48 -53.32 31.21
N LYS A 289 45.74 -52.94 30.93
CA LYS A 289 46.76 -53.93 30.58
C LYS A 289 46.71 -54.99 31.66
N PRO A 290 46.61 -56.29 31.31
CA PRO A 290 46.54 -57.34 32.30
C PRO A 290 47.75 -57.21 33.21
N ARG A 291 47.48 -56.93 34.48
CA ARG A 291 48.48 -56.92 35.54
C ARG A 291 49.16 -58.28 35.49
N HIS A 292 50.42 -58.32 35.05
CA HIS A 292 51.22 -59.54 35.03
C HIS A 292 51.23 -60.12 36.46
N GLN A 293 50.36 -61.11 36.72
CA GLN A 293 50.26 -61.86 37.98
C GLN A 293 51.42 -62.86 38.12
N GLY A 294 52.58 -62.59 37.51
CA GLY A 294 53.76 -63.45 37.57
C GLY A 294 54.69 -63.17 38.76
N GLY A 295 54.68 -61.95 39.32
CA GLY A 295 55.69 -61.54 40.31
C GLY A 295 55.40 -61.92 41.77
N LEU A 296 54.13 -62.05 42.17
CA LEU A 296 53.77 -62.22 43.59
C LEU A 296 53.71 -63.67 44.08
N ARG A 297 53.76 -64.66 43.18
CA ARG A 297 53.77 -66.09 43.56
C ARG A 297 55.16 -66.59 43.94
N HIS A 298 56.24 -66.04 43.37
CA HIS A 298 57.60 -66.47 43.72
C HIS A 298 58.09 -65.99 45.11
N MET A 299 57.62 -64.83 45.60
CA MET A 299 58.03 -64.35 46.93
C MET A 299 57.35 -65.10 48.10
N ARG A 300 56.20 -65.76 47.89
CA ARG A 300 55.56 -66.59 48.94
C ARG A 300 56.15 -67.99 49.04
N ALA A 301 56.78 -68.51 47.98
CA ALA A 301 57.47 -69.79 48.03
C ALA A 301 58.81 -69.68 48.78
N ALA A 302 59.60 -68.62 48.51
CA ALA A 302 60.87 -68.40 49.20
C ALA A 302 60.72 -68.15 50.72
N ARG A 303 59.59 -67.60 51.17
CA ARG A 303 59.33 -67.37 52.61
C ARG A 303 58.94 -68.64 53.37
N LYS A 304 58.51 -69.72 52.70
CA LYS A 304 58.14 -70.99 53.35
C LYS A 304 59.31 -71.96 53.52
N GLU A 305 60.41 -71.80 52.78
CA GLU A 305 61.59 -72.66 52.96
C GLU A 305 62.52 -72.17 54.09
N VAL A 306 62.57 -70.85 54.35
CA VAL A 306 63.40 -70.31 55.44
C VAL A 306 62.86 -70.66 56.83
N THR A 307 61.56 -70.88 56.99
CA THR A 307 60.95 -71.25 58.29
C THR A 307 60.98 -72.74 58.62
N LYS A 308 61.48 -73.60 57.71
CA LYS A 308 61.59 -75.05 57.94
C LYS A 308 63.00 -75.54 58.32
N LEU A 309 63.98 -74.65 58.39
CA LEU A 309 65.39 -74.95 58.73
C LEU A 309 65.80 -74.42 60.12
N GLY A 310 64.85 -74.04 60.97
CA GLY A 310 65.10 -73.45 62.30
C GLY A 310 64.47 -74.21 63.47
N SER A 311 64.28 -75.52 63.35
CA SER A 311 63.90 -76.38 64.47
C SER A 311 64.43 -77.78 64.19
N ASP A 312 65.70 -77.98 64.53
CA ASP A 312 66.26 -79.12 65.28
C ASP A 312 67.68 -78.74 65.73
#